data_AF-A0A8J6IVS6-F1
#
_entry.id   AF-A0A8J6IVS6-F1
#
_cell.length_a   1.000
_cell.length_b   1.000
_cell.length_c   1.000
_cell.angle_alpha   90.00
_cell.angle_beta   90.00
_cell.angle_gamma   90.00
#
_symmetry.space_group_name_H-M   'P 1'
#
loop_
_entity.id
_entity.type
_entity.pdbx_description
1 polymer ?
#
loop_
_entity_poly.entity_id
_entity_poly.type
_entity_poly.pdbx_seq_one_letter_code
_entity_poly.pdbx_strand_id
1 'polypeptide(L)' 'MTSEPNDEDVTVEILQQELNSLFKGNEDSMEEWLETRIPVLSGEQPRAMFDTPHRRQRLFQILQEMKFGETA' A
#
# COMPACT_ATOMS: atom_id res chain seq x y z
N MET A 1 -15.34 23.98 2.56
CA MET A 1 -14.61 23.55 1.35
C MET A 1 -14.11 22.16 1.69
N THR A 2 -14.76 21.14 1.13
CA THR A 2 -14.40 19.74 1.29
C THR A 2 -13.05 19.55 0.62
N SER A 3 -11.99 19.38 1.40
CA SER A 3 -10.71 18.93 0.87
C SER A 3 -10.91 17.49 0.41
N GLU A 4 -11.23 17.32 -0.86
CA GLU A 4 -10.93 16.10 -1.61
C GLU A 4 -9.46 15.76 -1.35
N PRO A 5 -9.08 14.49 -1.13
CA PRO A 5 -7.67 14.15 -1.00
C PRO A 5 -6.98 14.64 -2.27
N ASN A 6 -6.14 15.66 -2.13
CA ASN A 6 -5.25 16.09 -3.19
C ASN A 6 -4.52 14.85 -3.73
N ASP A 7 -4.16 14.86 -5.01
CA ASP A 7 -3.07 14.09 -5.60
C ASP A 7 -1.72 14.42 -4.89
N GLU A 8 -1.68 14.40 -3.56
CA GLU A 8 -0.47 14.38 -2.76
C GLU A 8 0.21 13.05 -3.07
N ASP A 9 1.31 13.16 -3.81
CA ASP A 9 2.23 12.09 -4.17
C ASP A 9 2.38 11.14 -2.99
N VAL A 10 1.74 9.96 -3.06
CA VAL A 10 1.84 8.95 -2.01
C VAL A 10 3.32 8.65 -1.85
N THR A 11 3.92 9.13 -0.76
CA THR A 11 5.34 8.95 -0.50
C THR A 11 5.61 7.57 0.07
N VAL A 12 6.89 7.18 0.07
CA VAL A 12 7.34 5.93 0.72
C VAL A 12 6.99 5.94 2.22
N GLU A 13 7.08 7.09 2.88
CA GLU A 13 6.76 7.24 4.30
C GLU A 13 5.28 6.95 4.59
N ILE A 14 4.36 7.47 3.77
CA ILE A 14 2.91 7.22 3.90
C ILE A 14 2.61 5.73 3.75
N LEU A 15 3.20 5.07 2.74
CA LEU A 15 3.05 3.62 2.56
C LEU A 15 3.57 2.85 3.76
N GLN A 16 4.70 3.26 4.31
CA GLN A 16 5.31 2.58 5.45
C GLN A 16 4.48 2.75 6.72
N GLN A 17 3.82 3.90 6.90
CA GLN A 17 2.85 4.11 7.99
C GLN A 17 1.62 3.23 7.82
N GLU A 18 1.06 3.14 6.62
CA GLU A 18 -0.10 2.28 6.37
C GLU A 18 0.21 0.80 6.52
N LEU A 19 1.39 0.35 6.06
CA LEU A 19 1.86 -1.00 6.31
C LEU A 19 2.02 -1.28 7.80
N ASN A 20 2.66 -0.38 8.54
CA ASN A 20 2.77 -0.53 10.00
C ASN A 20 1.40 -0.60 10.68
N SER A 21 0.43 0.19 10.21
CA SER A 21 -0.95 0.16 10.70
C SER A 21 -1.64 -1.17 10.39
N LEU A 22 -1.50 -1.69 9.16
CA LEU A 22 -2.11 -2.93 8.70
C LEU A 22 -1.54 -4.16 9.41
N PHE A 23 -0.21 -4.24 9.53
CA PHE A 23 0.51 -5.34 10.17
C PHE A 23 0.68 -5.16 11.69
N LYS A 24 0.12 -4.08 12.26
CA LYS A 24 0.23 -3.73 13.70
C LYS A 24 1.69 -3.72 14.22
N GLY A 25 2.61 -3.27 13.37
CA GLY A 25 4.05 -3.25 13.67
C GLY A 25 4.73 -4.63 13.63
N ASN A 26 4.09 -5.67 13.11
CA ASN A 26 4.76 -6.96 12.89
C ASN A 26 5.62 -6.91 11.63
N GLU A 27 6.90 -6.57 11.82
CA GLU A 27 7.87 -6.40 10.72
C GLU A 27 8.07 -7.71 9.92
N ASP A 28 8.10 -8.87 10.56
CA ASP A 28 8.32 -10.17 9.90
C ASP A 28 7.21 -10.51 8.89
N SER A 29 5.95 -10.37 9.32
CA SER A 29 4.80 -10.56 8.42
C SER A 29 4.71 -9.47 7.34
N MET A 30 5.14 -8.25 7.65
CA MET A 30 5.19 -7.18 6.66
C MET A 30 6.25 -7.46 5.59
N GLU A 31 7.46 -7.87 5.98
CA GLU A 31 8.54 -8.22 5.06
C GLU A 31 8.14 -9.42 4.18
N GLU A 32 7.57 -10.46 4.77
CA GLU A 32 7.08 -11.62 4.01
C GLU A 32 6.03 -11.20 2.97
N TRP A 33 5.08 -10.34 3.36
CA TRP A 33 4.06 -9.83 2.43
C TRP A 33 4.67 -8.95 1.33
N LEU A 34 5.66 -8.12 1.67
CA LEU A 34 6.36 -7.26 0.71
C LEU A 34 7.12 -8.06 -0.36
N GLU A 35 7.59 -9.27 -0.03
CA GLU A 35 8.27 -10.18 -0.95
C GLU A 35 7.32 -11.17 -1.66
N THR A 36 6.09 -11.30 -1.17
CA THR A 36 5.07 -12.16 -1.75
C THR A 36 4.54 -11.58 -3.06
N ARG A 37 4.42 -12.42 -4.10
CA ARG A 37 3.81 -12.03 -5.37
C ARG A 37 2.29 -11.98 -5.22
N ILE A 38 1.68 -10.81 -5.38
CA ILE A 38 0.25 -10.63 -5.18
C ILE A 38 -0.47 -10.55 -6.54
N PRO A 39 -1.48 -11.40 -6.81
CA PRO A 39 -2.21 -11.40 -8.07
C PRO A 39 -2.83 -10.04 -8.44
N VAL A 40 -3.34 -9.29 -7.45
CA VAL A 40 -3.94 -7.95 -7.65
C VAL A 40 -2.92 -6.92 -8.16
N LEU A 41 -1.63 -7.16 -7.89
CA LEU A 41 -0.50 -6.38 -8.41
C LEU A 41 0.02 -6.95 -9.73
N SER A 42 -0.82 -7.61 -10.53
CA SER A 42 -0.41 -8.34 -11.74
C SER A 42 0.65 -9.43 -11.48
N GLY A 43 0.67 -9.97 -10.25
CA GLY A 43 1.67 -10.96 -9.82
C GLY A 43 3.02 -10.36 -9.42
N GLU A 44 3.12 -9.04 -9.31
CA GLU A 44 4.31 -8.35 -8.79
C GLU A 44 4.35 -8.37 -7.26
N GLN A 45 5.53 -8.06 -6.73
CA GLN A 45 5.75 -7.91 -5.29
C GLN A 45 5.38 -6.49 -4.86
N PRO A 46 4.72 -6.29 -3.70
CA PRO A 46 4.42 -4.96 -3.18
C PRO A 46 5.65 -4.07 -3.07
N ARG A 47 6.81 -4.65 -2.73
CA ARG A 47 8.08 -3.93 -2.65
C ARG A 47 8.49 -3.26 -3.97
N ALA A 48 8.12 -3.83 -5.12
CA ALA A 48 8.40 -3.24 -6.43
C ALA A 48 7.52 -2.01 -6.73
N MET A 49 6.43 -1.80 -5.99
CA MET A 49 5.51 -0.68 -6.20
C MET A 49 5.99 0.64 -5.58
N PHE A 50 7.08 0.62 -4.80
CA PHE A 50 7.66 1.81 -4.18
C PHE A 50 8.41 2.72 -5.17
N ASP A 51 8.68 2.20 -6.37
CA ASP A 51 9.57 2.79 -7.38
C ASP A 51 9.06 4.11 -7.97
N THR A 52 7.77 4.18 -8.33
CA THR A 52 7.18 5.38 -8.95
C THR A 52 5.95 5.88 -8.20
N PRO A 53 5.67 7.20 -8.22
CA PRO A 53 4.50 7.77 -7.55
C PRO A 53 3.17 7.08 -7.89
N HIS A 54 2.95 6.81 -9.18
CA HIS A 54 1.74 6.13 -9.65
C HIS A 54 1.61 4.71 -9.08
N ARG A 55 2.72 3.98 -8.96
CA ARG A 55 2.73 2.64 -8.36
C ARG A 55 2.51 2.72 -6.85
N ARG A 56 3.09 3.72 -6.18
CA ARG A 56 2.87 3.97 -4.75
C ARG A 56 1.41 4.26 -4.46
N GLN A 57 0.78 5.12 -5.26
CA GLN A 57 -0.64 5.44 -5.15
C GLN A 57 -1.51 4.20 -5.33
N ARG A 58 -1.19 3.35 -6.32
CA ARG A 58 -1.91 2.09 -6.50
C ARG A 58 -1.74 1.13 -5.32
N LEU A 59 -0.54 1.00 -4.78
CA LEU A 59 -0.30 0.18 -3.58
C LEU A 59 -1.09 0.71 -2.38
N PHE A 60 -1.13 2.03 -2.20
CA PHE A 60 -1.89 2.66 -1.13
C PHE A 60 -3.39 2.34 -1.21
N GLN A 61 -3.99 2.43 -2.40
CA GLN A 61 -5.40 2.05 -2.60
C GLN A 61 -5.66 0.61 -2.16
N ILE A 62 -4.80 -0.33 -2.57
CA ILE A 62 -4.92 -1.74 -2.18
C ILE A 62 -4.81 -1.91 -0.66
N LEU A 63 -3.90 -1.19 -0.01
CA LEU A 63 -3.77 -1.22 1.45
C LEU A 63 -5.04 -0.69 2.14
N GLN A 64 -5.66 0.36 1.62
CA GLN A 64 -6.94 0.85 2.12
C GLN A 64 -8.06 -0.18 1.93
N GLU A 65 -8.17 -0.79 0.74
CA GLU A 65 -9.16 -1.84 0.45
C GLU A 65 -9.01 -3.02 1.41
N MET A 66 -7.77 -3.47 1.68
CA MET A 66 -7.50 -4.55 2.63
C MET A 66 -7.83 -4.17 4.09
N LYS A 67 -7.63 -2.91 4.46
CA LYS A 67 -7.84 -2.41 5.83
C LYS A 67 -9.32 -2.19 6.15
N PHE A 68 -10.09 -1.68 5.20
CA PHE A 68 -11.50 -1.35 5.38
C PHE A 68 -12.45 -2.42 4.86
N GLY A 69 -11.94 -3.41 4.11
CA GLY A 69 -12.73 -4.53 3.61
C GLY A 69 -13.73 -4.13 2.54
N GLU A 70 -13.54 -2.97 1.89
CA GLU A 70 -14.29 -2.60 0.70
C GLU A 70 -13.81 -3.46 -0.46
N THR A 71 -14.33 -4.69 -0.50
CA THR A 71 -14.33 -5.51 -1.70
C THR A 71 -15.21 -4.79 -2.72
N ALA A 72 -14.63 -4.33 -3.82
CA ALA A 72 -15.38 -4.09 -5.04
C ALA A 72 -16.10 -5.38 -5.50
#